data_AF-A0A832FB76-F1
#
_entry.id   AF-A0A832FB76-F1
#
_cell.length_a   1.000
_cell.length_b   1.000
_cell.length_c   1.000
_cell.angle_alpha   90.00
_cell.angle_beta   90.00
_cell.angle_gamma   90.00
#
_symmetry.space_group_name_H-M   'P 1'
#
loop_
_entity.id
_entity.type
_entity.pdbx_description
1 polymer ?
#
loop_
_entity_poly.entity_id
_entity_poly.type
_entity_poly.pdbx_seq_one_letter_code
_entity_poly.pdbx_strand_id
1 'polypeptide(L)'
;MKQQPRSKHPELKIFSALVFTLAYFSLITITASCRAATSTPGGGIIIDHTCTDLSRIPEAWIKKAKSKFRVSYGHTSHGSQIISGMEVIKGKPGSMYWFDHEGTLGGLSLHDREPSGDLGNPDRISWAQKTRDLLSRPDNDRNLIIWSWCGQVSNASERDINTYLNLMSQLEKDYPGVIFVYMTGHLDGSGLSGNLHKRNEQIREFCRTHNKVLFDFADIESYDPDGNFFLDKGADDNCDYRIGSIKGNWAKEWCAVNPDKCSSCSCAHSQSLNCDLKGRAFWWMMARLAGWDPGSAATASGQEEPGGAAADCSGDLNQDGSITPQDALIVFQCYLGSGPCFECADVNRDGQVAPGDALCLFQRYLELPSCFDGISYSLLAPWLERPFRRDLPRIKGQQGGDDPIPRTIPFRKGIANKLPLPV
;
A
#
# COMPACT_ATOMS: atom_id res chain seq x y z
N MET A 1 -74.90 -53.30 30.25
CA MET A 1 -74.93 -51.82 30.43
C MET A 1 -75.24 -51.55 31.90
N LYS A 2 -74.23 -51.21 32.70
CA LYS A 2 -74.29 -51.22 34.17
C LYS A 2 -74.04 -49.83 34.77
N GLN A 3 -75.00 -49.43 35.62
CA GLN A 3 -74.89 -48.78 36.94
C GLN A 3 -74.30 -47.35 37.10
N GLN A 4 -75.21 -46.44 37.50
CA GLN A 4 -75.12 -45.36 38.51
C GLN A 4 -74.38 -45.76 39.84
N PRO A 5 -74.20 -44.91 40.89
CA PRO A 5 -74.19 -43.44 41.06
C PRO A 5 -73.13 -42.88 42.07
N ARG A 6 -73.15 -41.54 42.27
CA ARG A 6 -72.85 -40.68 43.44
C ARG A 6 -72.01 -41.13 44.67
N SER A 7 -71.12 -40.21 45.05
CA SER A 7 -70.78 -39.66 46.39
C SER A 7 -70.20 -40.55 47.50
N LYS A 8 -69.09 -40.09 48.13
CA LYS A 8 -69.00 -39.63 49.55
C LYS A 8 -67.53 -39.36 49.95
N HIS A 9 -67.36 -38.44 50.89
CA HIS A 9 -66.11 -38.10 51.61
C HIS A 9 -65.62 -39.25 52.55
N PRO A 10 -64.66 -39.01 53.47
CA PRO A 10 -63.23 -39.28 53.39
C PRO A 10 -62.81 -40.38 54.38
N GLU A 11 -61.51 -40.62 54.51
CA GLU A 11 -60.75 -41.24 55.62
C GLU A 11 -59.76 -42.27 55.05
N LEU A 12 -58.46 -42.06 55.29
CA LEU A 12 -57.72 -43.07 56.04
C LEU A 12 -56.45 -42.49 56.66
N LYS A 13 -56.27 -42.92 57.89
CA LYS A 13 -55.27 -42.56 58.88
C LYS A 13 -54.03 -43.49 58.79
N ILE A 14 -52.93 -42.97 59.35
CA ILE A 14 -51.96 -43.68 60.24
C ILE A 14 -50.66 -44.30 59.62
N PHE A 15 -49.56 -43.64 60.01
CA PHE A 15 -48.29 -44.13 60.60
C PHE A 15 -47.04 -44.52 59.80
N SER A 16 -45.95 -43.91 60.31
CA SER A 16 -44.62 -44.46 60.64
C SER A 16 -43.51 -44.43 59.59
N ALA A 17 -42.50 -43.59 59.82
CA ALA A 17 -41.18 -44.01 60.32
C ALA A 17 -40.13 -42.88 60.18
N LEU A 18 -39.37 -42.66 61.25
CA LEU A 18 -38.13 -41.87 61.34
C LEU A 18 -37.15 -42.16 60.20
N VAL A 19 -36.44 -41.13 59.70
CA VAL A 19 -34.95 -41.04 59.70
C VAL A 19 -34.56 -39.55 59.59
N PHE A 20 -33.81 -39.06 60.58
CA PHE A 20 -33.06 -37.79 60.53
C PHE A 20 -31.80 -37.99 59.68
N THR A 21 -31.51 -37.11 58.72
CA THR A 21 -30.13 -36.77 58.32
C THR A 21 -30.10 -35.40 57.65
N LEU A 22 -29.06 -34.63 58.00
CA LEU A 22 -28.83 -33.24 57.68
C LEU A 22 -28.73 -32.96 56.17
N ALA A 23 -29.51 -32.01 55.67
CA ALA A 23 -29.32 -31.43 54.34
C ALA A 23 -28.17 -30.40 54.40
N TYR A 24 -26.99 -30.81 53.95
CA TYR A 24 -25.88 -29.90 53.68
C TYR A 24 -26.15 -29.18 52.35
N PHE A 25 -26.21 -27.85 52.40
CA PHE A 25 -26.23 -26.99 51.23
C PHE A 25 -24.92 -27.15 50.45
N SER A 26 -24.95 -27.87 49.33
CA SER A 26 -23.91 -27.76 48.30
C SER A 26 -24.46 -26.94 47.14
N LEU A 27 -24.15 -25.65 47.20
CA LEU A 27 -24.34 -24.71 46.10
C LEU A 27 -23.39 -25.12 44.96
N ILE A 28 -23.89 -25.89 43.99
CA ILE A 28 -23.17 -26.18 42.76
C ILE A 28 -23.19 -24.89 41.92
N THR A 29 -22.13 -24.09 42.05
CA THR A 29 -21.83 -23.03 41.09
C THR A 29 -21.47 -23.68 39.75
N ILE A 30 -22.44 -23.76 38.84
CA ILE A 30 -22.17 -24.03 37.44
C ILE A 30 -21.43 -22.80 36.90
N THR A 31 -20.09 -22.84 36.94
CA THR A 31 -19.27 -21.91 36.18
C THR A 31 -19.44 -22.26 34.71
N ALA A 32 -20.42 -21.63 34.06
CA ALA A 32 -20.45 -21.55 32.61
C ALA A 32 -19.16 -20.85 32.18
N SER A 33 -18.14 -21.64 31.82
CA SER A 33 -17.00 -21.11 31.09
C SER A 33 -17.53 -20.65 29.74
N CYS A 34 -17.82 -19.36 29.64
CA CYS A 34 -17.94 -18.67 28.37
C CYS A 34 -16.58 -18.81 27.71
N ARG A 35 -16.40 -19.86 26.89
CA ARG A 35 -15.35 -19.84 25.89
C ARG A 35 -15.68 -18.63 25.02
N ALA A 36 -14.87 -17.58 25.16
CA ALA A 36 -14.78 -16.57 24.12
C ALA A 36 -14.59 -17.33 22.82
N ALA A 37 -15.58 -17.25 21.92
CA ALA A 37 -15.36 -17.64 20.56
C ALA A 37 -14.21 -16.77 20.09
N THR A 38 -13.05 -17.38 19.86
CA THR A 38 -11.99 -16.76 19.08
C THR A 38 -12.61 -16.43 17.74
N SER A 39 -13.03 -15.18 17.57
CA SER A 39 -13.33 -14.62 16.27
C SER A 39 -12.06 -14.77 15.45
N THR A 40 -12.06 -15.69 14.48
CA THR A 40 -11.05 -15.67 13.42
C THR A 40 -11.24 -14.33 12.71
N PRO A 41 -10.32 -13.36 12.82
CA PRO A 41 -10.43 -12.13 12.04
C PRO A 41 -9.99 -12.50 10.63
N GLY A 42 -10.94 -12.67 9.73
CA GLY A 42 -10.64 -13.09 8.37
C GLY A 42 -11.83 -12.89 7.43
N GLY A 43 -12.55 -11.78 7.58
CA GLY A 43 -13.43 -11.32 6.51
C GLY A 43 -12.60 -10.91 5.29
N GLY A 44 -13.13 -11.10 4.07
CA GLY A 44 -12.47 -10.66 2.85
C GLY A 44 -12.06 -9.18 2.89
N ILE A 45 -10.96 -8.84 2.22
CA ILE A 45 -10.47 -7.46 2.11
C ILE A 45 -10.93 -6.92 0.76
N ILE A 46 -11.96 -6.08 0.75
CA ILE A 46 -12.43 -5.39 -0.45
C ILE A 46 -11.89 -3.96 -0.42
N ILE A 47 -11.26 -3.56 -1.51
CA ILE A 47 -10.64 -2.25 -1.71
C ILE A 47 -11.40 -1.55 -2.82
N ASP A 48 -12.22 -0.59 -2.44
CA ASP A 48 -13.21 0.08 -3.28
C ASP A 48 -13.06 1.62 -3.20
N HIS A 49 -14.00 2.40 -3.74
CA HIS A 49 -13.92 3.87 -3.72
C HIS A 49 -13.81 4.48 -2.31
N THR A 50 -14.25 3.78 -1.27
CA THR A 50 -14.17 4.23 0.13
C THR A 50 -12.77 4.10 0.73
N CYS A 51 -11.86 3.42 0.03
CA CYS A 51 -10.51 3.09 0.49
C CYS A 51 -9.45 4.07 -0.03
N THR A 52 -9.79 5.35 -0.27
CA THR A 52 -8.90 6.31 -0.95
C THR A 52 -8.36 7.42 -0.03
N ASP A 53 -8.79 7.47 1.23
CA ASP A 53 -8.34 8.48 2.19
C ASP A 53 -7.07 8.05 2.95
N LEU A 54 -5.92 8.40 2.40
CA LEU A 54 -4.62 8.08 2.99
C LEU A 54 -4.40 8.64 4.40
N SER A 55 -5.08 9.74 4.77
CA SER A 55 -4.93 10.35 6.11
C SER A 55 -5.44 9.45 7.24
N ARG A 56 -6.29 8.47 6.90
CA ARG A 56 -6.82 7.49 7.85
C ARG A 56 -5.84 6.39 8.17
N ILE A 57 -4.80 6.19 7.36
CA ILE A 57 -3.84 5.11 7.54
C ILE A 57 -2.75 5.56 8.51
N PRO A 58 -2.64 4.94 9.71
CA PRO A 58 -1.52 5.24 10.60
C PRO A 58 -0.19 4.83 9.96
N GLU A 59 0.83 5.68 10.08
CA GLU A 59 2.15 5.50 9.47
C GLU A 59 2.79 4.13 9.77
N ALA A 60 2.60 3.61 10.99
CA ALA A 60 3.10 2.30 11.39
C ALA A 60 2.65 1.17 10.45
N TRP A 61 1.45 1.26 9.87
CA TRP A 61 0.93 0.24 8.96
C TRP A 61 1.51 0.34 7.55
N ILE A 62 1.87 1.55 7.10
CA ILE A 62 2.61 1.74 5.85
C ILE A 62 4.04 1.21 6.00
N LYS A 63 4.72 1.52 7.10
CA LYS A 63 6.05 0.96 7.41
C LYS A 63 6.02 -0.56 7.47
N LYS A 64 5.04 -1.13 8.18
CA LYS A 64 4.84 -2.59 8.26
C LYS A 64 4.54 -3.22 6.91
N ALA A 65 3.76 -2.54 6.05
CA ALA A 65 3.47 -3.05 4.72
C ALA A 65 4.74 -3.11 3.85
N LYS A 66 5.54 -2.04 3.87
CA LYS A 66 6.82 -1.96 3.12
C LYS A 66 7.82 -3.04 3.53
N SER A 67 7.95 -3.31 4.83
CA SER A 67 8.86 -4.35 5.33
C SER A 67 8.35 -5.78 5.08
N LYS A 68 7.03 -5.97 5.05
CA LYS A 68 6.41 -7.30 4.91
C LYS A 68 6.26 -7.74 3.46
N PHE A 69 5.96 -6.83 2.54
CA PHE A 69 5.50 -7.19 1.20
C PHE A 69 6.52 -6.87 0.11
N ARG A 70 6.64 -7.84 -0.80
CA ARG A 70 7.44 -7.79 -2.01
C ARG A 70 6.52 -8.14 -3.16
N VAL A 71 6.10 -7.11 -3.89
CA VAL A 71 5.00 -7.15 -4.85
C VAL A 71 5.53 -7.52 -6.22
N SER A 72 4.77 -8.34 -6.94
CA SER A 72 4.88 -8.50 -8.39
C SER A 72 3.53 -8.16 -9.00
N TYR A 73 3.55 -7.24 -9.99
CA TYR A 73 2.34 -6.73 -10.61
C TYR A 73 2.38 -6.91 -12.13
N GLY A 74 1.66 -7.92 -12.62
CA GLY A 74 1.51 -8.19 -14.05
C GLY A 74 0.36 -7.40 -14.66
N HIS A 75 0.66 -6.47 -15.57
CA HIS A 75 -0.37 -5.73 -16.31
C HIS A 75 0.10 -5.14 -17.64
N THR A 76 -0.88 -4.69 -18.42
CA THR A 76 -0.70 -3.88 -19.64
C THR A 76 -1.26 -2.48 -19.43
N SER A 77 -1.99 -1.91 -20.40
CA SER A 77 -2.33 -0.48 -20.46
C SER A 77 -3.09 0.01 -19.23
N HIS A 78 -4.30 -0.50 -18.97
CA HIS A 78 -5.15 -0.06 -17.86
C HIS A 78 -4.54 -0.27 -16.48
N GLY A 79 -3.83 -1.38 -16.24
CA GLY A 79 -3.19 -1.60 -14.94
C GLY A 79 -2.11 -0.56 -14.59
N SER A 80 -1.51 0.11 -15.59
CA SER A 80 -0.53 1.18 -15.33
C SER A 80 -1.13 2.40 -14.63
N GLN A 81 -2.46 2.50 -14.56
CA GLN A 81 -3.15 3.55 -13.83
C GLN A 81 -2.83 3.51 -12.33
N ILE A 82 -2.70 2.32 -11.72
CA ILE A 82 -2.32 2.19 -10.30
C ILE A 82 -0.93 2.78 -10.08
N ILE A 83 0.05 2.38 -10.92
CA ILE A 83 1.43 2.87 -10.85
C ILE A 83 1.49 4.38 -11.05
N SER A 84 0.76 4.91 -12.02
CA SER A 84 0.72 6.36 -12.29
C SER A 84 0.18 7.14 -11.10
N GLY A 85 -0.85 6.62 -10.42
CA GLY A 85 -1.37 7.18 -9.17
C GLY A 85 -0.37 7.08 -8.01
N MET A 86 0.31 5.94 -7.88
CA MET A 86 1.33 5.78 -6.84
C MET A 86 2.51 6.74 -7.05
N GLU A 87 2.94 6.98 -8.28
CA GLU A 87 4.01 7.95 -8.59
C GLU A 87 3.60 9.39 -8.23
N VAL A 88 2.33 9.78 -8.44
CA VAL A 88 1.81 11.06 -7.94
C VAL A 88 1.98 11.19 -6.44
N ILE A 89 1.61 10.17 -5.68
CA ILE A 89 1.65 10.19 -4.22
C ILE A 89 3.10 10.19 -3.73
N LYS A 90 3.95 9.38 -4.37
CA LYS A 90 5.39 9.30 -4.09
C LYS A 90 6.11 10.64 -4.33
N GLY A 91 5.75 11.38 -5.37
CA GLY A 91 6.36 12.67 -5.71
C GLY A 91 5.94 13.86 -4.83
N LYS A 92 5.04 13.68 -3.86
CA LYS A 92 4.66 14.76 -2.94
C LYS A 92 5.79 15.05 -1.94
N PRO A 93 6.09 16.32 -1.62
CA PRO A 93 7.01 16.66 -0.54
C PRO A 93 6.57 15.99 0.75
N GLY A 94 7.50 15.40 1.50
CA GLY A 94 7.14 14.70 2.73
C GLY A 94 6.59 13.28 2.55
N SER A 95 6.48 12.75 1.32
CA SER A 95 5.76 11.50 1.08
C SER A 95 6.45 10.29 1.71
N MET A 96 5.73 9.58 2.57
CA MET A 96 6.15 8.29 3.10
C MET A 96 5.84 7.11 2.15
N TYR A 97 5.12 7.36 1.05
CA TYR A 97 4.62 6.34 0.12
C TYR A 97 5.64 6.00 -0.99
N TRP A 98 6.90 5.88 -0.59
CA TRP A 98 7.99 5.51 -1.48
C TRP A 98 7.91 4.04 -1.91
N PHE A 99 8.13 3.79 -3.20
CA PHE A 99 8.27 2.46 -3.79
C PHE A 99 9.21 2.50 -4.99
N ASP A 100 9.89 1.39 -5.22
CA ASP A 100 10.72 1.13 -6.39
C ASP A 100 10.87 -0.40 -6.56
N HIS A 101 11.65 -0.83 -7.54
CA HIS A 101 11.83 -2.25 -7.83
C HIS A 101 12.40 -3.03 -6.63
N GLU A 102 13.45 -2.51 -6.00
CA GLU A 102 14.19 -3.22 -4.94
C GLU A 102 13.62 -2.96 -3.53
N GLY A 103 12.78 -1.93 -3.37
CA GLY A 103 12.35 -1.40 -2.09
C GLY A 103 13.45 -0.56 -1.42
N THR A 104 14.24 0.17 -2.21
CA THR A 104 15.34 0.97 -1.67
C THR A 104 14.82 2.03 -0.69
N LEU A 105 15.68 2.45 0.25
CA LEU A 105 15.36 3.48 1.24
C LEU A 105 14.12 3.15 2.10
N GLY A 106 13.91 1.87 2.42
CA GLY A 106 12.73 1.41 3.14
C GLY A 106 11.43 1.56 2.33
N GLY A 107 11.53 1.56 0.99
CA GLY A 107 10.40 1.57 0.08
C GLY A 107 9.68 0.24 -0.01
N LEU A 108 8.47 0.27 -0.59
CA LEU A 108 7.84 -0.97 -1.04
C LEU A 108 8.60 -1.50 -2.26
N SER A 109 9.03 -2.77 -2.22
CA SER A 109 9.55 -3.45 -3.40
C SER A 109 8.39 -3.88 -4.29
N LEU A 110 8.36 -3.35 -5.52
CA LEU A 110 7.30 -3.60 -6.50
C LEU A 110 7.94 -3.86 -7.87
N HIS A 111 7.84 -5.10 -8.34
CA HIS A 111 8.24 -5.46 -9.70
C HIS A 111 7.09 -5.12 -10.65
N ASP A 112 7.21 -3.96 -11.29
CA ASP A 112 6.23 -3.45 -12.25
C ASP A 112 6.32 -4.20 -13.58
N ARG A 113 5.18 -4.64 -14.12
CA ARG A 113 5.07 -5.44 -15.35
C ARG A 113 5.83 -6.77 -15.32
N GLU A 114 6.03 -7.31 -14.13
CA GLU A 114 6.60 -8.64 -13.94
C GLU A 114 5.63 -9.54 -13.17
N PRO A 115 5.19 -10.67 -13.73
CA PRO A 115 5.47 -11.14 -15.09
C PRO A 115 4.77 -10.28 -16.15
N SER A 116 5.37 -10.19 -17.34
CA SER A 116 4.78 -9.44 -18.46
C SER A 116 3.43 -10.02 -18.91
N GLY A 117 2.47 -9.16 -19.26
CA GLY A 117 1.15 -9.52 -19.78
C GLY A 117 0.01 -8.96 -18.94
N ASP A 118 -1.20 -9.49 -19.13
CA ASP A 118 -2.38 -9.18 -18.34
C ASP A 118 -3.23 -10.45 -18.13
N LEU A 119 -4.33 -10.36 -17.37
CA LEU A 119 -5.21 -11.49 -17.08
C LEU A 119 -5.93 -12.07 -18.31
N GLY A 120 -6.02 -11.31 -19.40
CA GLY A 120 -6.86 -11.67 -20.54
C GLY A 120 -6.09 -12.20 -21.75
N ASN A 121 -4.91 -11.66 -22.03
CA ASN A 121 -4.11 -11.99 -23.22
C ASN A 121 -2.98 -12.99 -22.91
N PRO A 122 -2.65 -13.90 -23.85
CA PRO A 122 -3.31 -14.12 -25.14
C PRO A 122 -4.60 -14.97 -25.07
N ASP A 123 -4.83 -15.69 -23.97
CA ASP A 123 -5.77 -16.82 -23.93
C ASP A 123 -6.51 -16.96 -22.59
N ARG A 124 -6.46 -15.94 -21.73
CA ARG A 124 -7.02 -15.89 -20.37
C ARG A 124 -6.45 -16.91 -19.37
N ILE A 125 -5.43 -17.68 -19.74
CA ILE A 125 -4.86 -18.74 -18.90
C ILE A 125 -3.33 -18.63 -18.74
N SER A 126 -2.63 -18.07 -19.72
CA SER A 126 -1.16 -17.99 -19.76
C SER A 126 -0.57 -17.22 -18.57
N TRP A 127 -1.27 -16.21 -18.03
CA TRP A 127 -0.83 -15.46 -16.85
C TRP A 127 -0.64 -16.36 -15.62
N ALA A 128 -1.45 -17.42 -15.49
CA ALA A 128 -1.37 -18.33 -14.37
C ALA A 128 -0.12 -19.22 -14.45
N GLN A 129 0.30 -19.62 -15.65
CA GLN A 129 1.58 -20.32 -15.84
C GLN A 129 2.76 -19.37 -15.57
N LYS A 130 2.72 -18.14 -16.10
CA LYS A 130 3.76 -17.13 -15.84
C LYS A 130 3.94 -16.85 -14.34
N THR A 131 2.84 -16.89 -13.59
CA THR A 131 2.89 -16.74 -12.12
C THR A 131 3.59 -17.93 -11.46
N ARG A 132 3.31 -19.17 -11.91
CA ARG A 132 4.02 -20.37 -11.43
C ARG A 132 5.50 -20.30 -11.76
N ASP A 133 5.83 -19.90 -12.98
CA ASP A 133 7.21 -19.77 -13.43
C ASP A 133 7.98 -18.76 -12.57
N LEU A 134 7.40 -17.58 -12.30
CA LEU A 134 7.95 -16.58 -11.38
C LEU A 134 8.17 -17.17 -9.98
N LEU A 135 7.13 -17.75 -9.38
CA LEU A 135 7.19 -18.27 -8.00
C LEU A 135 8.09 -19.50 -7.86
N SER A 136 8.40 -20.19 -8.95
CA SER A 136 9.30 -21.35 -8.97
C SER A 136 10.79 -20.98 -9.12
N ARG A 137 11.10 -19.71 -9.39
CA ARG A 137 12.51 -19.30 -9.56
C ARG A 137 13.26 -19.47 -8.23
N PRO A 138 14.51 -19.99 -8.25
CA PRO A 138 15.31 -20.16 -7.03
C PRO A 138 15.57 -18.88 -6.24
N ASP A 139 15.54 -17.73 -6.92
CA ASP A 139 15.76 -16.39 -6.37
C ASP A 139 14.44 -15.62 -6.12
N ASN A 140 13.27 -16.26 -6.27
CA ASN A 140 12.01 -15.58 -6.03
C ASN A 140 11.81 -15.24 -4.55
N ASP A 141 11.58 -13.97 -4.30
CA ASP A 141 11.28 -13.38 -2.99
C ASP A 141 9.89 -12.69 -2.97
N ARG A 142 9.10 -12.83 -4.04
CA ARG A 142 7.76 -12.23 -4.15
C ARG A 142 6.77 -12.99 -3.26
N ASN A 143 6.02 -12.23 -2.47
CA ASN A 143 5.00 -12.78 -1.56
C ASN A 143 3.60 -12.14 -1.72
N LEU A 144 3.45 -11.22 -2.68
CA LEU A 144 2.18 -10.61 -3.03
C LEU A 144 2.10 -10.48 -4.55
N ILE A 145 1.14 -11.17 -5.16
CA ILE A 145 0.91 -11.21 -6.60
C ILE A 145 -0.37 -10.47 -6.94
N ILE A 146 -0.24 -9.53 -7.87
CA ILE A 146 -1.34 -8.78 -8.44
C ILE A 146 -1.29 -8.95 -9.96
N TRP A 147 -2.45 -9.14 -10.56
CA TRP A 147 -2.62 -9.04 -11.99
C TRP A 147 -3.77 -8.11 -12.32
N SER A 148 -3.67 -7.38 -13.42
CA SER A 148 -4.74 -6.54 -13.91
C SER A 148 -5.33 -7.07 -15.21
N TRP A 149 -6.60 -6.75 -15.44
CA TRP A 149 -7.22 -6.83 -16.75
C TRP A 149 -6.83 -5.60 -17.59
N CYS A 150 -6.86 -5.75 -18.91
CA CYS A 150 -7.01 -4.62 -19.82
C CYS A 150 -8.50 -4.57 -20.22
N GLY A 151 -8.84 -4.62 -21.51
CA GLY A 151 -10.23 -4.60 -21.99
C GLY A 151 -10.96 -5.95 -22.04
N GLN A 152 -10.34 -7.05 -21.62
CA GLN A 152 -10.85 -8.40 -21.92
C GLN A 152 -12.11 -8.80 -21.12
N VAL A 153 -12.45 -8.05 -20.06
CA VAL A 153 -13.67 -8.28 -19.28
C VAL A 153 -14.91 -7.81 -20.06
N SER A 154 -14.78 -6.79 -20.93
CA SER A 154 -15.92 -6.21 -21.67
C SER A 154 -16.68 -7.26 -22.49
N ASN A 155 -15.95 -8.19 -23.08
CA ASN A 155 -16.47 -9.27 -23.91
C ASN A 155 -16.26 -10.67 -23.30
N ALA A 156 -15.88 -10.76 -22.01
CA ALA A 156 -15.75 -12.04 -21.33
C ALA A 156 -17.12 -12.69 -21.11
N SER A 157 -17.19 -14.00 -21.33
CA SER A 157 -18.32 -14.83 -20.91
C SER A 157 -18.26 -15.13 -19.42
N GLU A 158 -19.35 -15.67 -18.86
CA GLU A 158 -19.35 -16.21 -17.49
C GLU A 158 -18.29 -17.28 -17.29
N ARG A 159 -18.08 -18.12 -18.31
CA ARG A 159 -17.08 -19.18 -18.29
C ARG A 159 -15.66 -18.62 -18.23
N ASP A 160 -15.38 -17.53 -18.94
CA ASP A 160 -14.07 -16.88 -18.90
C ASP A 160 -13.73 -16.37 -17.49
N ILE A 161 -14.70 -15.76 -16.81
CA ILE A 161 -14.52 -15.30 -15.43
C ILE A 161 -14.40 -16.49 -14.47
N ASN A 162 -15.19 -17.55 -14.65
CA ASN A 162 -15.03 -18.77 -13.85
C ASN A 162 -13.64 -19.40 -14.03
N THR A 163 -13.07 -19.38 -15.24
CA THR A 163 -11.68 -19.81 -15.48
C THR A 163 -10.69 -18.98 -14.66
N TYR A 164 -10.81 -17.65 -14.67
CA TYR A 164 -9.98 -16.76 -13.85
C TYR A 164 -10.08 -17.09 -12.36
N LEU A 165 -11.29 -17.19 -11.82
CA LEU A 165 -11.53 -17.45 -10.39
C LEU A 165 -10.98 -18.81 -9.95
N ASN A 166 -11.12 -19.84 -10.81
CA ASN A 166 -10.58 -21.17 -10.56
C ASN A 166 -9.04 -21.16 -10.58
N LEU A 167 -8.43 -20.46 -11.54
CA LEU A 167 -6.97 -20.36 -11.63
C LEU A 167 -6.37 -19.61 -10.43
N MET A 168 -7.00 -18.52 -9.98
CA MET A 168 -6.61 -17.81 -8.76
C MET A 168 -6.71 -18.71 -7.54
N SER A 169 -7.82 -19.43 -7.37
CA SER A 169 -8.02 -20.36 -6.25
C SER A 169 -7.00 -21.49 -6.25
N GLN A 170 -6.62 -22.00 -7.44
CA GLN A 170 -5.59 -23.01 -7.58
C GLN A 170 -4.21 -22.44 -7.20
N LEU A 171 -3.87 -21.21 -7.61
CA LEU A 171 -2.63 -20.56 -7.22
C LEU A 171 -2.52 -20.35 -5.70
N GLU A 172 -3.59 -19.91 -5.04
CA GLU A 172 -3.61 -19.81 -3.56
C GLU A 172 -3.36 -21.16 -2.89
N LYS A 173 -3.91 -22.24 -3.44
CA LYS A 173 -3.69 -23.60 -2.93
C LYS A 173 -2.26 -24.09 -3.18
N ASP A 174 -1.71 -23.79 -4.36
CA ASP A 174 -0.35 -24.19 -4.77
C ASP A 174 0.71 -23.41 -3.97
N TYR A 175 0.44 -22.16 -3.58
CA TYR A 175 1.38 -21.26 -2.91
C TYR A 175 0.76 -20.60 -1.66
N PRO A 176 0.56 -21.35 -0.56
CA PRO A 176 -0.16 -20.85 0.63
C PRO A 176 0.57 -19.72 1.40
N GLY A 177 1.85 -19.48 1.10
CA GLY A 177 2.62 -18.35 1.66
C GLY A 177 2.57 -17.07 0.83
N VAL A 178 1.87 -17.08 -0.31
CA VAL A 178 1.76 -15.95 -1.24
C VAL A 178 0.33 -15.42 -1.22
N ILE A 179 0.19 -14.09 -1.17
CA ILE A 179 -1.10 -13.42 -1.25
C ILE A 179 -1.42 -13.16 -2.72
N PHE A 180 -2.61 -13.56 -3.17
CA PHE A 180 -3.12 -13.28 -4.52
C PHE A 180 -4.25 -12.27 -4.44
N VAL A 181 -4.10 -11.15 -5.13
CA VAL A 181 -5.11 -10.08 -5.17
C VAL A 181 -5.99 -10.28 -6.40
N TYR A 182 -7.29 -10.43 -6.17
CA TYR A 182 -8.31 -10.46 -7.22
C TYR A 182 -8.59 -9.03 -7.71
N MET A 183 -9.02 -8.88 -8.95
CA MET A 183 -9.27 -7.56 -9.54
C MET A 183 -10.48 -7.58 -10.49
N THR A 184 -11.34 -6.55 -10.41
CA THR A 184 -12.38 -6.30 -11.41
C THR A 184 -11.81 -5.66 -12.68
N GLY A 185 -12.53 -5.71 -13.80
CA GLY A 185 -12.18 -4.94 -15.00
C GLY A 185 -12.42 -3.43 -14.81
N HIS A 186 -12.03 -2.62 -15.79
CA HIS A 186 -12.38 -1.18 -15.85
C HIS A 186 -13.85 -0.97 -16.26
N LEU A 187 -14.35 0.27 -16.27
CA LEU A 187 -15.67 0.59 -16.85
C LEU A 187 -15.62 0.78 -18.37
N ASP A 188 -16.69 0.44 -19.09
CA ASP A 188 -16.75 0.56 -20.56
C ASP A 188 -17.97 1.32 -21.08
N GLY A 189 -18.71 2.00 -20.19
CA GLY A 189 -19.89 2.79 -20.55
C GLY A 189 -21.14 1.96 -20.85
N SER A 190 -21.11 0.63 -20.71
CA SER A 190 -22.28 -0.23 -20.93
C SER A 190 -23.30 -0.24 -19.77
N GLY A 191 -22.94 0.36 -18.63
CA GLY A 191 -23.83 0.58 -17.48
C GLY A 191 -24.25 -0.69 -16.72
N LEU A 192 -25.25 -0.56 -15.84
CA LEU A 192 -25.69 -1.62 -14.92
C LEU A 192 -26.25 -2.88 -15.60
N SER A 193 -26.71 -2.79 -16.85
CA SER A 193 -27.20 -3.96 -17.61
C SER A 193 -26.13 -4.58 -18.51
N GLY A 194 -24.97 -3.91 -18.63
CA GLY A 194 -23.85 -4.28 -19.47
C GLY A 194 -23.21 -5.61 -19.09
N ASN A 195 -22.55 -6.25 -20.08
CA ASN A 195 -21.86 -7.52 -19.85
C ASN A 195 -20.72 -7.36 -18.84
N LEU A 196 -19.90 -6.32 -19.00
CA LEU A 196 -18.77 -6.04 -18.12
C LEU A 196 -19.20 -5.93 -16.66
N HIS A 197 -20.26 -5.16 -16.38
CA HIS A 197 -20.77 -5.01 -15.02
C HIS A 197 -21.17 -6.37 -14.42
N LYS A 198 -21.90 -7.20 -15.17
CA LYS A 198 -22.28 -8.56 -14.73
C LYS A 198 -21.06 -9.45 -14.45
N ARG A 199 -19.99 -9.32 -15.24
CA ARG A 199 -18.72 -10.05 -15.02
C ARG A 199 -17.98 -9.53 -13.79
N ASN A 200 -17.98 -8.22 -13.54
CA ASN A 200 -17.42 -7.64 -12.33
C ASN A 200 -18.21 -8.08 -11.08
N GLU A 201 -19.53 -8.12 -11.13
CA GLU A 201 -20.35 -8.66 -10.02
C GLU A 201 -20.06 -10.14 -9.75
N GLN A 202 -19.80 -10.94 -10.77
CA GLN A 202 -19.37 -12.33 -10.59
C GLN A 202 -18.04 -12.43 -9.82
N ILE A 203 -17.06 -11.56 -10.11
CA ILE A 203 -15.79 -11.50 -9.37
C ILE A 203 -16.02 -11.02 -7.94
N ARG A 204 -16.80 -9.95 -7.75
CA ARG A 204 -17.13 -9.38 -6.43
C ARG A 204 -17.81 -10.39 -5.53
N GLU A 205 -18.82 -11.08 -6.04
CA GLU A 205 -19.57 -12.10 -5.31
C GLU A 205 -18.65 -13.25 -4.86
N PHE A 206 -17.81 -13.76 -5.77
CA PHE A 206 -16.82 -14.77 -5.42
C PHE A 206 -15.89 -14.29 -4.28
N CYS A 207 -15.38 -13.06 -4.38
CA CYS A 207 -14.46 -12.53 -3.38
C CYS A 207 -15.11 -12.37 -2.01
N ARG A 208 -16.36 -11.89 -1.95
CA ARG A 208 -17.12 -11.75 -0.70
C ARG A 208 -17.43 -13.12 -0.08
N THR A 209 -17.94 -14.05 -0.88
CA THR A 209 -18.33 -15.40 -0.42
C THR A 209 -17.12 -16.22 0.06
N HIS A 210 -15.95 -16.03 -0.55
CA HIS A 210 -14.75 -16.80 -0.22
C HIS A 210 -13.69 -16.03 0.56
N ASN A 211 -14.03 -14.87 1.13
CA ASN A 211 -13.15 -14.01 1.93
C ASN A 211 -11.81 -13.68 1.22
N LYS A 212 -11.88 -13.30 -0.05
CA LYS A 212 -10.69 -12.95 -0.85
C LYS A 212 -10.26 -11.51 -0.66
N VAL A 213 -9.05 -11.22 -1.12
CA VAL A 213 -8.55 -9.85 -1.30
C VAL A 213 -8.96 -9.38 -2.70
N LEU A 214 -9.79 -8.34 -2.79
CA LEU A 214 -10.25 -7.75 -4.05
C LEU A 214 -9.81 -6.29 -4.14
N PHE A 215 -9.11 -5.95 -5.22
CA PHE A 215 -8.94 -4.58 -5.68
C PHE A 215 -10.03 -4.26 -6.71
N ASP A 216 -11.04 -3.49 -6.30
CA ASP A 216 -12.23 -3.23 -7.10
C ASP A 216 -12.03 -2.01 -8.01
N PHE A 217 -11.30 -2.25 -9.09
CA PHE A 217 -10.94 -1.27 -10.12
C PHE A 217 -12.16 -0.53 -10.70
N ALA A 218 -13.22 -1.28 -11.05
CA ALA A 218 -14.45 -0.71 -11.58
C ALA A 218 -15.23 0.09 -10.55
N ASP A 219 -15.20 -0.30 -9.28
CA ASP A 219 -15.91 0.43 -8.24
C ASP A 219 -15.26 1.80 -8.02
N ILE A 220 -13.94 1.87 -7.86
CA ILE A 220 -13.21 3.16 -7.74
C ILE A 220 -13.53 4.10 -8.91
N GLU A 221 -13.67 3.55 -10.12
CA GLU A 221 -13.98 4.32 -11.34
C GLU A 221 -15.46 4.72 -11.49
N SER A 222 -16.34 4.16 -10.67
CA SER A 222 -17.78 4.43 -10.67
C SER A 222 -18.19 5.61 -9.80
N TYR A 223 -17.28 6.17 -8.99
CA TYR A 223 -17.57 7.24 -8.04
C TYR A 223 -16.61 8.41 -8.18
N ASP A 224 -17.12 9.62 -7.93
CA ASP A 224 -16.25 10.76 -7.62
C ASP A 224 -15.83 10.74 -6.14
N PRO A 225 -14.87 11.59 -5.72
CA PRO A 225 -14.42 11.65 -4.33
C PRO A 225 -15.48 12.09 -3.32
N ASP A 226 -16.60 12.69 -3.75
CA ASP A 226 -17.72 13.07 -2.88
C ASP A 226 -18.72 11.91 -2.69
N GLY A 227 -18.49 10.78 -3.36
CA GLY A 227 -19.33 9.58 -3.29
C GLY A 227 -20.51 9.60 -4.26
N ASN A 228 -20.53 10.49 -5.25
CA ASN A 228 -21.56 10.45 -6.29
C ASN A 228 -21.30 9.28 -7.23
N PHE A 229 -22.33 8.49 -7.49
CA PHE A 229 -22.27 7.32 -8.36
C PHE A 229 -22.55 7.68 -9.83
N PHE A 230 -21.82 7.03 -10.75
CA PHE A 230 -21.90 7.30 -12.20
C PHE A 230 -22.06 6.08 -13.10
N LEU A 231 -21.95 4.84 -12.59
CA LEU A 231 -22.13 3.66 -13.43
C LEU A 231 -23.55 3.56 -14.03
N ASP A 232 -24.56 4.00 -13.29
CA ASP A 232 -25.95 4.10 -13.76
C ASP A 232 -26.14 5.15 -14.88
N LYS A 233 -25.20 6.09 -15.00
CA LYS A 233 -25.09 7.09 -16.07
C LYS A 233 -24.18 6.63 -17.21
N GLY A 234 -23.83 5.35 -17.27
CA GLY A 234 -22.96 4.80 -18.31
C GLY A 234 -21.55 5.36 -18.25
N ALA A 235 -20.99 5.49 -17.05
CA ALA A 235 -19.58 5.85 -16.88
C ALA A 235 -18.63 4.86 -17.58
N ASP A 236 -17.56 5.36 -18.16
CA ASP A 236 -16.49 4.59 -18.79
C ASP A 236 -15.10 4.85 -18.16
N ASP A 237 -14.08 4.18 -18.69
CA ASP A 237 -12.70 4.26 -18.21
C ASP A 237 -12.07 5.65 -18.36
N ASN A 238 -12.61 6.49 -19.25
CA ASN A 238 -12.20 7.88 -19.41
C ASN A 238 -12.85 8.82 -18.38
N CYS A 239 -13.64 8.27 -17.44
CA CYS A 239 -14.48 9.01 -16.49
C CYS A 239 -15.63 9.77 -17.16
N ASP A 240 -15.94 9.50 -18.43
CA ASP A 240 -17.06 10.14 -19.13
C ASP A 240 -18.37 9.46 -18.73
N TYR A 241 -19.45 10.24 -18.59
CA TYR A 241 -20.80 9.71 -18.32
C TYR A 241 -21.84 10.41 -19.19
N ARG A 242 -23.06 9.86 -19.25
CA ARG A 242 -24.18 10.39 -20.04
C ARG A 242 -25.50 10.43 -19.28
N ILE A 243 -26.21 11.55 -19.39
CA ILE A 243 -27.60 11.70 -18.92
C ILE A 243 -28.43 12.20 -20.10
N GLY A 244 -29.16 11.28 -20.75
CA GLY A 244 -29.85 11.58 -22.01
C GLY A 244 -28.85 12.01 -23.10
N SER A 245 -28.98 13.24 -23.60
CA SER A 245 -28.04 13.82 -24.58
C SER A 245 -26.84 14.53 -23.94
N ILE A 246 -26.84 14.74 -22.63
CA ILE A 246 -25.78 15.43 -21.91
C ILE A 246 -24.61 14.48 -21.73
N LYS A 247 -23.41 14.92 -22.10
CA LYS A 247 -22.14 14.24 -21.80
C LYS A 247 -21.42 15.04 -20.72
N GLY A 248 -20.91 14.34 -19.72
CA GLY A 248 -20.08 14.91 -18.65
C GLY A 248 -18.83 14.06 -18.42
N ASN A 249 -17.95 14.55 -17.57
CA ASN A 249 -16.78 13.83 -17.09
C ASN A 249 -16.59 14.11 -15.60
N TRP A 250 -16.88 13.13 -14.76
CA TRP A 250 -16.99 13.34 -13.31
C TRP A 250 -15.66 13.81 -12.71
N ALA A 251 -14.54 13.31 -13.23
CA ALA A 251 -13.22 13.66 -12.71
C ALA A 251 -12.84 15.11 -13.05
N LYS A 252 -13.11 15.55 -14.28
CA LYS A 252 -12.87 16.95 -14.69
C LYS A 252 -13.78 17.91 -13.95
N GLU A 253 -15.04 17.54 -13.78
CA GLU A 253 -16.04 18.34 -13.06
C GLU A 253 -15.64 18.50 -11.58
N TRP A 254 -15.25 17.41 -10.92
CA TRP A 254 -14.80 17.45 -9.54
C TRP A 254 -13.52 18.26 -9.35
N CYS A 255 -12.54 18.11 -10.26
CA CYS A 255 -11.30 18.91 -10.22
C CYS A 255 -11.53 20.40 -10.49
N ALA A 256 -12.53 20.76 -11.31
CA ALA A 256 -12.85 22.16 -11.56
C ALA A 256 -13.31 22.90 -10.29
N VAL A 257 -13.92 22.18 -9.34
CA VAL A 257 -14.37 22.72 -8.05
C VAL A 257 -13.42 22.42 -6.88
N ASN A 258 -12.48 21.46 -7.03
CA ASN A 258 -11.44 21.12 -6.05
C ASN A 258 -10.01 21.16 -6.67
N PRO A 259 -9.55 22.30 -7.22
CA PRO A 259 -8.30 22.35 -7.99
C PRO A 259 -7.05 22.01 -7.16
N ASP A 260 -7.06 22.29 -5.86
CA ASP A 260 -5.98 22.02 -4.91
C ASP A 260 -5.84 20.53 -4.54
N LYS A 261 -6.89 19.73 -4.78
CA LYS A 261 -6.91 18.30 -4.48
C LYS A 261 -6.59 17.43 -5.69
N CYS A 262 -6.46 18.03 -6.87
CA CYS A 262 -6.17 17.32 -8.11
C CYS A 262 -4.69 17.38 -8.49
N SER A 263 -4.13 16.21 -8.70
CA SER A 263 -2.79 16.03 -9.25
C SER A 263 -2.82 15.93 -10.77
N SER A 264 -1.66 16.09 -11.41
CA SER A 264 -1.46 15.84 -12.83
C SER A 264 -0.52 14.65 -13.04
N CYS A 265 -0.98 13.65 -13.78
CA CYS A 265 -0.17 12.56 -14.29
C CYS A 265 -0.69 12.12 -15.67
N SER A 266 0.18 11.42 -16.41
CA SER A 266 -0.28 10.65 -17.55
C SER A 266 -1.06 9.45 -17.02
N CYS A 267 -2.34 9.34 -17.38
CA CYS A 267 -3.22 8.27 -16.92
C CYS A 267 -3.77 7.54 -18.13
N ALA A 268 -3.39 6.27 -18.31
CA ALA A 268 -3.76 5.51 -19.51
C ALA A 268 -5.28 5.37 -19.61
N HIS A 269 -5.87 5.83 -20.71
CA HIS A 269 -7.31 5.80 -21.00
C HIS A 269 -8.21 6.55 -20.01
N SER A 270 -7.65 7.29 -19.05
CA SER A 270 -8.42 7.83 -17.93
C SER A 270 -7.96 9.24 -17.52
N GLN A 271 -8.62 9.82 -16.52
CA GLN A 271 -8.25 11.11 -15.96
C GLN A 271 -7.27 10.95 -14.79
N SER A 272 -6.39 11.94 -14.63
CA SER A 272 -5.35 11.96 -13.59
C SER A 272 -5.90 11.68 -12.17
N LEU A 273 -7.05 12.28 -11.82
CA LEU A 273 -7.71 12.06 -10.53
C LEU A 273 -8.04 10.57 -10.30
N ASN A 274 -8.54 9.86 -11.30
CA ASN A 274 -8.91 8.45 -11.16
C ASN A 274 -7.65 7.57 -10.95
N CYS A 275 -6.55 7.87 -11.63
CA CYS A 275 -5.25 7.24 -11.34
C CYS A 275 -4.82 7.50 -9.90
N ASP A 276 -4.83 8.76 -9.44
CA ASP A 276 -4.47 9.12 -8.06
C ASP A 276 -5.32 8.35 -7.04
N LEU A 277 -6.64 8.27 -7.22
CA LEU A 277 -7.53 7.48 -6.35
C LEU A 277 -7.15 6.00 -6.33
N LYS A 278 -6.86 5.39 -7.49
CA LYS A 278 -6.41 3.99 -7.59
C LYS A 278 -5.05 3.78 -6.89
N GLY A 279 -4.14 4.73 -6.99
CA GLY A 279 -2.87 4.72 -6.25
C GLY A 279 -3.07 4.82 -4.73
N ARG A 280 -4.01 5.65 -4.28
CA ARG A 280 -4.36 5.77 -2.84
C ARG A 280 -4.98 4.47 -2.32
N ALA A 281 -5.91 3.90 -3.09
CA ALA A 281 -6.53 2.62 -2.80
C ALA A 281 -5.51 1.47 -2.71
N PHE A 282 -4.46 1.52 -3.53
CA PHE A 282 -3.37 0.55 -3.43
C PHE A 282 -2.67 0.63 -2.06
N TRP A 283 -2.28 1.82 -1.61
CA TRP A 283 -1.65 1.96 -0.29
C TRP A 283 -2.58 1.60 0.87
N TRP A 284 -3.88 1.85 0.73
CA TRP A 284 -4.89 1.35 1.66
C TRP A 284 -4.90 -0.18 1.71
N MET A 285 -4.90 -0.85 0.55
CA MET A 285 -4.78 -2.31 0.46
C MET A 285 -3.54 -2.82 1.19
N MET A 286 -2.39 -2.20 0.93
CA MET A 286 -1.12 -2.59 1.56
C MET A 286 -1.20 -2.51 3.09
N ALA A 287 -1.78 -1.44 3.63
CA ALA A 287 -1.99 -1.30 5.07
C ALA A 287 -2.97 -2.34 5.63
N ARG A 288 -4.10 -2.59 4.96
CA ARG A 288 -5.07 -3.63 5.34
C ARG A 288 -4.42 -5.02 5.40
N LEU A 289 -3.61 -5.36 4.40
CA LEU A 289 -2.87 -6.63 4.36
C LEU A 289 -1.78 -6.73 5.45
N ALA A 290 -1.22 -5.58 5.87
CA ALA A 290 -0.28 -5.54 6.98
C ALA A 290 -0.97 -5.80 8.34
N GLY A 291 -2.30 -5.70 8.41
CA GLY A 291 -3.14 -5.96 9.57
C GLY A 291 -3.90 -4.74 10.09
N TRP A 292 -3.87 -3.62 9.37
CA TRP A 292 -4.66 -2.45 9.74
C TRP A 292 -6.15 -2.71 9.58
N ASP A 293 -6.93 -2.31 10.58
CA ASP A 293 -8.39 -2.30 10.52
C ASP A 293 -8.91 -0.86 10.75
N PRO A 294 -9.53 -0.22 9.74
CA PRO A 294 -10.06 1.14 9.86
C PRO A 294 -11.27 1.28 10.79
N GLY A 295 -11.92 0.16 11.17
CA GLY A 295 -13.10 0.13 12.05
C GLY A 295 -12.78 -0.17 13.52
N SER A 296 -11.59 -0.71 13.80
CA SER A 296 -11.09 -0.84 15.16
C SER A 296 -10.81 0.56 15.69
N ALA A 297 -11.66 1.07 16.59
CA ALA A 297 -11.28 2.21 17.42
C ALA A 297 -9.88 1.90 17.96
N ALA A 298 -8.93 2.79 17.69
CA ALA A 298 -7.54 2.58 18.07
C ALA A 298 -7.45 2.46 19.60
N THR A 299 -7.66 1.27 20.15
CA THR A 299 -6.86 0.82 21.27
C THR A 299 -5.48 0.60 20.67
N ALA A 300 -4.70 1.67 20.67
CA ALA A 300 -3.28 1.58 20.80
C ALA A 300 -2.98 0.82 22.11
N SER A 301 -3.17 -0.50 22.13
CA SER A 301 -2.32 -1.38 22.92
C SER A 301 -1.06 -1.52 22.04
N GLY A 302 -0.06 -0.66 22.17
CA GLY A 302 0.40 -0.19 23.47
C GLY A 302 0.78 -1.40 24.32
N GLN A 303 1.45 -2.39 23.74
CA GLN A 303 2.55 -2.99 24.47
C GLN A 303 3.62 -1.89 24.51
N GLU A 304 3.44 -1.01 25.49
CA GLU A 304 4.47 -0.10 25.96
C GLU A 304 5.66 -0.97 26.39
N GLU A 305 6.71 -1.00 25.57
CA GLU A 305 8.05 -0.97 26.15
C GLU A 305 8.11 0.31 27.02
N PRO A 306 8.54 0.22 28.28
CA PRO A 306 8.36 1.31 29.23
C PRO A 306 9.30 2.46 28.89
N GLY A 307 8.74 3.59 28.45
CA GLY A 307 9.45 4.86 28.41
C GLY A 307 8.99 5.81 27.31
N GLY A 308 7.99 6.64 27.61
CA GLY A 308 7.72 7.84 26.83
C GLY A 308 8.92 8.79 26.86
N ALA A 309 9.63 8.84 25.74
CA ALA A 309 10.44 9.98 25.31
C ALA A 309 9.94 10.35 23.91
N ALA A 310 9.89 11.65 23.58
CA ALA A 310 9.70 12.12 22.21
C ALA A 310 10.53 11.25 21.26
N ALA A 311 9.95 10.79 20.14
CA ALA A 311 10.60 9.88 19.19
C ALA A 311 12.07 10.27 19.04
N ASP A 312 12.95 9.48 19.67
CA ASP A 312 14.35 9.80 19.72
C ASP A 312 14.90 9.49 18.34
N CYS A 313 14.93 10.51 17.49
CA CYS A 313 15.51 10.41 16.16
C CYS A 313 17.00 10.13 16.33
N SER A 314 17.35 8.85 16.38
CA SER A 314 18.69 8.33 16.63
C SER A 314 19.69 8.68 15.52
N GLY A 315 19.23 9.27 14.42
CA GLY A 315 20.02 9.53 13.21
C GLY A 315 20.11 8.35 12.24
N ASP A 316 19.52 7.21 12.59
CA ASP A 316 19.40 6.02 11.73
C ASP A 316 18.05 6.08 11.00
N LEU A 317 18.06 6.61 9.77
CA LEU A 317 16.86 6.85 8.97
C LEU A 317 16.45 5.63 8.16
N ASN A 318 17.39 4.76 7.80
CA ASN A 318 17.09 3.54 7.06
C ASN A 318 16.76 2.34 7.98
N GLN A 319 16.89 2.51 9.30
CA GLN A 319 16.62 1.52 10.34
C GLN A 319 17.49 0.27 10.24
N ASP A 320 18.73 0.41 9.79
CA ASP A 320 19.70 -0.68 9.69
C ASP A 320 20.52 -0.89 10.99
N GLY A 321 20.30 -0.05 11.99
CA GLY A 321 20.97 -0.08 13.29
C GLY A 321 22.26 0.73 13.35
N SER A 322 22.63 1.47 12.29
CA SER A 322 23.86 2.27 12.22
C SER A 322 23.60 3.65 11.61
N ILE A 323 24.31 4.67 12.11
CA ILE A 323 24.33 6.00 11.46
C ILE A 323 25.43 6.02 10.41
N THR A 324 25.07 6.18 9.14
CA THR A 324 25.98 6.10 7.99
C THR A 324 25.75 7.25 6.99
N PRO A 325 26.62 7.42 5.98
CA PRO A 325 26.34 8.30 4.85
C PRO A 325 25.03 7.99 4.10
N GLN A 326 24.49 6.77 4.25
CA GLN A 326 23.22 6.39 3.63
C GLN A 326 22.04 7.12 4.30
N ASP A 327 22.10 7.33 5.62
CA ASP A 327 21.11 8.10 6.38
C ASP A 327 21.17 9.58 5.99
N ALA A 328 22.38 10.11 5.83
CA ALA A 328 22.59 11.47 5.33
C ALA A 328 22.06 11.65 3.89
N LEU A 329 22.19 10.61 3.05
CA LEU A 329 21.63 10.61 1.71
C LEU A 329 20.09 10.63 1.74
N ILE A 330 19.44 9.91 2.66
CA ILE A 330 17.98 9.95 2.83
C ILE A 330 17.52 11.36 3.20
N VAL A 331 18.19 12.01 4.16
CA VAL A 331 17.89 13.40 4.52
C VAL A 331 18.06 14.33 3.32
N PHE A 332 19.16 14.20 2.58
CA PHE A 332 19.43 15.05 1.42
C PHE A 332 18.42 14.82 0.29
N GLN A 333 18.01 13.57 0.05
CA GLN A 333 16.98 13.24 -0.93
C GLN A 333 15.60 13.71 -0.48
N CYS A 334 15.29 13.66 0.81
CA CYS A 334 14.08 14.27 1.36
C CYS A 334 14.06 15.78 1.11
N TYR A 335 15.15 16.48 1.41
CA TYR A 335 15.31 17.91 1.12
C TYR A 335 15.10 18.24 -0.37
N LEU A 336 15.60 17.38 -1.27
CA LEU A 336 15.43 17.55 -2.72
C LEU A 336 14.05 17.10 -3.24
N GLY A 337 13.19 16.52 -2.40
CA GLY A 337 11.93 15.89 -2.81
C GLY A 337 12.13 14.67 -3.73
N SER A 338 13.33 14.08 -3.72
CA SER A 338 13.74 12.96 -4.58
C SER A 338 13.82 11.63 -3.84
N GLY A 339 13.38 11.58 -2.58
CA GLY A 339 13.37 10.39 -1.73
C GLY A 339 12.37 10.51 -0.58
N PRO A 340 12.21 9.45 0.23
CA PRO A 340 11.25 9.45 1.34
C PRO A 340 11.62 10.50 2.39
N CYS A 341 10.61 11.12 2.97
CA CYS A 341 10.76 12.06 4.07
C CYS A 341 10.11 11.49 5.33
N PHE A 342 10.91 11.30 6.37
CA PHE A 342 10.46 10.85 7.67
C PHE A 342 10.43 12.04 8.63
N GLU A 343 9.61 11.97 9.69
CA GLU A 343 9.62 12.99 10.75
C GLU A 343 11.04 13.19 11.34
N CYS A 344 11.85 12.13 11.37
CA CYS A 344 13.25 12.17 11.79
C CYS A 344 14.24 12.71 10.75
N ALA A 345 13.79 13.23 9.61
CA ALA A 345 14.68 13.88 8.64
C ALA A 345 15.15 15.27 9.11
N ASP A 346 14.41 15.91 10.02
CA ASP A 346 14.85 17.08 10.78
C ASP A 346 15.66 16.58 12.00
N VAL A 347 16.89 16.16 11.72
CA VAL A 347 17.79 15.51 12.68
C VAL A 347 18.27 16.51 13.71
N ASN A 348 18.47 17.76 13.30
CA ASN A 348 18.95 18.83 14.18
C ASN A 348 17.81 19.51 14.98
N ARG A 349 16.54 19.17 14.68
CA ARG A 349 15.31 19.65 15.32
C ARG A 349 15.15 21.17 15.22
N ASP A 350 15.59 21.76 14.12
CA ASP A 350 15.46 23.19 13.86
C ASP A 350 14.12 23.57 13.19
N GLY A 351 13.29 22.57 12.91
CA GLY A 351 11.98 22.71 12.28
C GLY A 351 12.03 22.66 10.76
N GLN A 352 13.19 22.40 10.15
CA GLN A 352 13.36 22.30 8.70
C GLN A 352 14.21 21.08 8.35
N VAL A 353 13.80 20.34 7.32
CA VAL A 353 14.70 19.36 6.69
C VAL A 353 15.58 20.09 5.69
N ALA A 354 16.88 20.19 5.97
CA ALA A 354 17.84 20.95 5.19
C ALA A 354 19.17 20.17 5.01
N PRO A 355 20.09 20.65 4.15
CA PRO A 355 21.44 20.07 4.08
C PRO A 355 22.19 20.09 5.42
N GLY A 356 21.77 20.94 6.37
CA GLY A 356 22.29 20.97 7.74
C GLY A 356 22.04 19.68 8.52
N ASP A 357 20.91 19.02 8.31
CA ASP A 357 20.56 17.74 8.92
C ASP A 357 21.43 16.60 8.37
N ALA A 358 21.62 16.58 7.04
CA ALA A 358 22.51 15.62 6.40
C ALA A 358 23.96 15.81 6.87
N LEU A 359 24.40 17.06 7.02
CA LEU A 359 25.71 17.38 7.57
C LEU A 359 25.85 16.89 9.02
N CYS A 360 24.81 16.99 9.84
CA CYS A 360 24.84 16.47 11.20
C CYS A 360 25.11 14.96 11.24
N LEU A 361 24.44 14.19 10.36
CA LEU A 361 24.66 12.75 10.25
C LEU A 361 26.08 12.40 9.75
N PHE A 362 26.59 13.15 8.77
CA PHE A 362 27.98 12.98 8.30
C PHE A 362 29.00 13.29 9.40
N GLN A 363 28.79 14.36 10.18
CA GLN A 363 29.64 14.69 11.31
C GLN A 363 29.64 13.57 12.35
N ARG A 364 28.46 13.03 12.67
CA ARG A 364 28.31 11.91 13.60
C ARG A 364 29.03 10.66 13.12
N TYR A 365 28.88 10.29 11.84
CA TYR A 365 29.57 9.14 11.23
C TYR A 365 31.10 9.29 11.24
N LEU A 366 31.61 10.51 11.07
CA LEU A 366 33.04 10.82 11.09
C LEU A 366 33.61 11.02 12.51
N GLU A 367 32.82 10.74 13.56
CA GLU A 367 33.18 10.98 14.96
C GLU A 367 33.56 12.46 15.24
N LEU A 368 32.97 13.38 14.48
CA LEU A 368 33.10 14.82 14.67
C LEU A 368 31.95 15.36 15.53
N PRO A 369 32.14 16.51 16.20
CA PRO A 369 31.04 17.19 16.88
C PRO A 369 29.86 17.43 15.94
N SER A 370 28.67 17.06 16.41
CA SER A 370 27.43 16.99 15.64
C SER A 370 26.25 17.58 16.44
N CYS A 371 25.08 17.67 15.82
CA CYS A 371 23.85 18.13 16.48
C CYS A 371 23.37 17.21 17.61
N PHE A 372 23.85 15.97 17.65
CA PHE A 372 23.58 15.04 18.75
C PHE A 372 24.32 15.39 20.05
N ASP A 373 25.35 16.23 19.99
CA ASP A 373 26.20 16.54 21.14
C ASP A 373 25.67 17.73 21.98
N GLY A 374 24.44 18.20 21.70
CA GLY A 374 23.78 19.28 22.47
C GLY A 374 24.40 20.67 22.26
N ILE A 375 25.21 20.85 21.22
CA ILE A 375 25.87 22.12 20.91
C ILE A 375 24.95 22.96 20.03
N SER A 376 24.42 24.06 20.57
CA SER A 376 23.72 25.09 19.78
C SER A 376 24.65 25.61 18.68
N TYR A 377 24.25 25.46 17.41
CA TYR A 377 24.98 25.92 16.22
C TYR A 377 24.99 27.45 16.04
N SER A 378 24.92 28.23 17.13
CA SER A 378 25.17 29.67 17.11
C SER A 378 26.66 30.04 17.13
N LEU A 379 27.58 29.06 17.22
CA LEU A 379 29.01 29.30 17.42
C LEU A 379 29.96 28.77 16.31
N LEU A 380 29.46 28.14 15.25
CA LEU A 380 30.31 27.62 14.15
C LEU A 380 30.42 28.55 12.92
N ALA A 381 29.93 29.79 13.02
CA ALA A 381 29.95 30.75 11.92
C ALA A 381 31.31 31.31 11.42
N PRO A 382 32.52 31.12 12.00
CA PRO A 382 33.69 31.80 11.45
C PRO A 382 34.48 31.04 10.37
N TRP A 383 34.04 29.86 9.92
CA TRP A 383 34.78 29.09 8.88
C TRP A 383 34.29 29.29 7.44
N LEU A 384 33.12 29.89 7.22
CA LEU A 384 32.57 30.12 5.87
C LEU A 384 32.93 31.48 5.25
N GLU A 385 33.52 32.42 6.01
CA GLU A 385 33.87 33.76 5.51
C GLU A 385 35.36 34.01 5.22
N ARG A 386 36.23 32.99 5.33
CA ARG A 386 37.63 33.19 4.93
C ARG A 386 37.78 33.01 3.41
N PRO A 387 38.16 34.04 2.64
CA PRO A 387 38.49 33.83 1.25
C PRO A 387 39.65 32.84 1.16
N PHE A 388 39.51 31.88 0.25
CA PHE A 388 40.43 30.80 -0.05
C PHE A 388 41.86 31.34 -0.26
N ARG A 389 42.67 31.45 0.82
CA ARG A 389 44.11 31.69 0.68
C ARG A 389 44.76 30.36 0.31
N ARG A 390 45.28 30.31 -0.91
CA ARG A 390 46.24 29.31 -1.36
C ARG A 390 47.53 29.45 -0.55
N ASP A 391 47.63 28.79 0.58
CA ASP A 391 48.92 28.58 1.24
C ASP A 391 48.94 27.15 1.82
N LEU A 392 49.23 26.18 0.95
CA LEU A 392 49.60 24.82 1.38
C LEU A 392 51.06 24.84 1.89
N PRO A 393 51.39 24.13 2.98
CA PRO A 393 52.76 23.99 3.43
C PRO A 393 53.63 23.27 2.39
N ARG A 394 54.79 23.86 2.12
CA ARG A 394 55.82 23.41 1.19
C ARG A 394 56.47 22.12 1.73
N ILE A 395 56.09 20.96 1.20
CA ILE A 395 56.83 19.71 1.39
C ILE A 395 58.15 19.81 0.59
N LYS A 396 59.28 19.69 1.30
CA LYS A 396 60.63 19.72 0.71
C LYS A 396 60.89 18.44 -0.12
N GLY A 397 60.98 18.66 -1.43
CA GLY A 397 61.92 18.09 -2.40
C GLY A 397 62.43 16.65 -2.28
N GLN A 398 62.17 15.87 -3.34
CA GLN A 398 63.20 15.09 -4.01
C GLN A 398 63.05 15.24 -5.53
N GLN A 399 64.18 15.48 -6.18
CA GLN A 399 64.34 15.96 -7.56
C GLN A 399 64.15 14.85 -8.61
N GLY A 400 63.73 15.25 -9.82
CA GLY A 400 64.18 14.61 -11.06
C GLY A 400 63.20 14.69 -12.24
N GLY A 401 63.55 15.46 -13.28
CA GLY A 401 63.18 15.15 -14.67
C GLY A 401 62.28 16.16 -15.38
N ASP A 402 62.89 16.89 -16.32
CA ASP A 402 62.32 17.93 -17.20
C ASP A 402 61.40 17.38 -18.32
N ASP A 403 60.28 18.08 -18.60
CA ASP A 403 59.93 18.76 -19.88
C ASP A 403 58.42 19.04 -20.04
N PRO A 404 58.00 20.10 -20.78
CA PRO A 404 56.67 20.70 -20.67
C PRO A 404 55.66 20.24 -21.73
N ILE A 405 54.40 20.02 -21.33
CA ILE A 405 53.24 19.88 -22.25
C ILE A 405 52.38 21.16 -22.21
N PRO A 406 52.09 21.81 -23.36
CA PRO A 406 51.31 23.04 -23.42
C PRO A 406 49.79 22.84 -23.38
N ARG A 407 49.13 23.90 -22.92
CA ARG A 407 47.68 24.06 -22.74
C ARG A 407 46.90 24.12 -24.07
N THR A 408 45.59 23.86 -23.93
CA THR A 408 44.43 24.26 -24.77
C THR A 408 43.86 23.20 -25.72
N ILE A 409 42.61 22.80 -25.43
CA ILE A 409 41.68 22.18 -26.39
C ILE A 409 40.35 22.96 -26.29
N PRO A 410 39.86 23.59 -27.36
CA PRO A 410 38.56 24.27 -27.38
C PRO A 410 37.43 23.37 -27.89
N PHE A 411 36.22 23.75 -27.46
CA PHE A 411 34.89 23.31 -27.88
C PHE A 411 34.70 23.11 -29.40
N ARG A 412 33.95 22.07 -29.79
CA ARG A 412 33.08 22.08 -30.99
C ARG A 412 31.79 21.27 -30.78
N LYS A 413 30.66 21.94 -31.05
CA LYS A 413 29.30 21.37 -31.20
C LYS A 413 29.11 20.76 -32.59
N GLY A 414 28.33 19.67 -32.64
CA GLY A 414 27.37 19.36 -33.70
C GLY A 414 27.83 18.41 -34.80
N ILE A 415 27.09 17.31 -34.99
CA ILE A 415 26.26 17.02 -36.19
C ILE A 415 25.46 15.73 -35.92
N ALA A 416 24.17 15.78 -36.24
CA ALA A 416 23.20 14.69 -36.19
C ALA A 416 23.45 13.65 -37.29
N ASN A 417 23.11 12.38 -37.06
CA ASN A 417 22.83 11.45 -38.15
C ASN A 417 21.73 10.44 -37.81
N LYS A 418 20.86 10.26 -38.80
CA LYS A 418 19.68 9.41 -38.89
C LYS A 418 20.05 7.92 -38.91
N LEU A 419 19.20 7.08 -38.33
CA LEU A 419 19.19 5.61 -38.49
C LEU A 419 17.93 5.19 -39.27
N PRO A 420 18.01 4.24 -40.24
CA PRO A 420 16.83 3.67 -40.89
C PRO A 420 16.36 2.36 -40.20
N LEU A 421 15.04 2.12 -40.30
CA LEU A 421 14.32 0.92 -39.85
C LEU A 421 14.53 -0.27 -40.82
N PRO A 422 14.50 -1.53 -40.35
CA PRO A 422 14.47 -2.70 -41.22
C PRO A 422 13.03 -3.21 -41.48
N VAL A 423 12.92 -3.90 -42.63
CA VAL A 423 11.74 -4.60 -43.19
C VAL A 423 11.41 -5.86 -42.43
#